data_AF-A0A954R4U3-F1
#
_entry.id   AF-A0A954R4U3-F1
#
_cell.length_a   1.000
_cell.length_b   1.000
_cell.length_c   1.000
_cell.angle_alpha   90.00
_cell.angle_beta   90.00
_cell.angle_gamma   90.00
#
_symmetry.space_group_name_H-M   'P 1'
#
loop_
_entity.id
_entity.type
_entity.pdbx_description
1 polymer ?
#
loop_
_entity_poly.entity_id
_entity_poly.type
_entity_poly.pdbx_seq_one_letter_code
_entity_poly.pdbx_strand_id
1 'polypeptide(L)' 'MRRAPTAKSRARKRSRIRSRAKRKDPLFVDGKRPRPMFVDYKDIETLKKLVNRHGRIVGRRKTGCSAVSQHAVTEA' A
#
# COMPACT_ATOMS: atom_id res chain seq x y z
N MET A 1 -44.40 -7.19 5.08
CA MET A 1 -43.40 -6.13 5.37
C MET A 1 -41.99 -6.72 5.40
N ARG A 2 -41.01 -6.20 4.65
CA ARG A 2 -39.63 -6.71 4.65
C ARG A 2 -38.86 -6.16 5.86
N ARG A 3 -38.34 -7.04 6.70
CA ARG A 3 -37.66 -6.72 7.97
C ARG A 3 -36.31 -6.02 7.70
N ALA A 4 -36.03 -4.94 8.44
CA ALA A 4 -34.79 -4.18 8.27
C ALA A 4 -33.54 -5.04 8.60
N PRO A 5 -32.44 -4.90 7.85
CA PRO A 5 -31.22 -5.67 8.07
C PRO A 5 -30.59 -5.34 9.42
N THR A 6 -30.25 -6.38 10.18
CA THR A 6 -29.58 -6.27 11.50
C THR A 6 -28.18 -5.67 11.39
N ALA A 7 -27.67 -5.08 12.48
CA ALA A 7 -26.34 -4.46 12.51
C ALA A 7 -25.22 -5.42 12.06
N LYS A 8 -25.32 -6.71 12.41
CA LYS A 8 -24.39 -7.76 11.95
C LYS A 8 -24.42 -7.96 10.43
N SER A 9 -25.59 -7.88 9.79
CA SER A 9 -25.69 -8.03 8.33
C SER A 9 -25.17 -6.80 7.60
N ARG A 10 -25.38 -5.59 8.14
CA ARG A 10 -24.77 -4.34 7.65
C ARG A 10 -23.24 -4.36 7.73
N ALA A 11 -22.67 -4.87 8.83
CA ALA A 11 -21.22 -4.99 9.01
C ALA A 11 -20.59 -5.97 8.01
N ARG A 12 -21.20 -7.15 7.80
CA ARG A 12 -20.76 -8.12 6.77
C ARG A 12 -20.87 -7.58 5.35
N LYS A 13 -21.87 -6.73 5.06
CA LYS A 13 -22.00 -6.08 3.74
C LYS A 13 -20.86 -5.09 3.47
N ARG A 14 -20.43 -4.34 4.50
CA ARG A 14 -19.29 -3.40 4.39
C ARG A 14 -17.94 -4.11 4.26
N SER A 15 -17.75 -5.30 4.83
CA SER A 15 -16.48 -6.04 4.72
C SER A 15 -16.27 -6.63 3.31
N ARG A 16 -17.34 -7.12 2.66
CA ARG A 16 -17.28 -7.63 1.28
C ARG A 16 -16.94 -6.56 0.24
N ILE A 17 -17.36 -5.31 0.45
CA ILE A 17 -17.00 -4.18 -0.42
C ILE A 17 -15.49 -3.83 -0.33
N ARG A 18 -14.79 -4.29 0.72
CA ARG A 18 -13.40 -3.95 1.00
C ARG A 18 -12.37 -4.96 0.51
N SER A 19 -12.75 -6.02 -0.21
CA SER A 19 -11.77 -6.89 -0.89
C SER A 19 -11.22 -6.18 -2.14
N ARG A 20 -10.58 -5.03 -1.95
CA ARG A 20 -9.71 -4.46 -2.98
C ARG A 20 -8.58 -5.46 -3.19
N ALA A 21 -8.26 -5.73 -4.45
CA ALA A 21 -7.13 -6.59 -4.81
C ALA A 21 -5.89 -6.18 -3.99
N LYS A 22 -5.14 -7.16 -3.50
CA LYS A 22 -3.90 -6.90 -2.75
C LYS A 22 -2.99 -6.06 -3.65
N ARG A 23 -2.66 -4.84 -3.21
CA ARG A 23 -1.72 -3.98 -3.96
C ARG A 23 -0.36 -4.65 -3.95
N LYS A 24 0.25 -4.81 -5.12
CA LYS A 24 1.63 -5.26 -5.26
C LYS A 24 2.55 -4.12 -4.84
N ASP A 25 3.72 -4.48 -4.34
CA ASP A 25 4.73 -3.52 -3.93
C ASP A 25 5.31 -2.82 -5.18
N PRO A 26 5.31 -1.48 -5.26
CA PRO A 26 5.86 -0.76 -6.39
C PRO A 26 7.38 -0.94 -6.57
N LEU A 27 8.10 -1.36 -5.52
CA LEU A 27 9.55 -1.63 -5.62
C LEU A 27 9.88 -3.03 -6.17
N PHE A 28 8.87 -3.82 -6.51
CA PHE A 28 9.10 -5.13 -7.12
C PHE A 28 9.29 -4.96 -8.62
N VAL A 29 10.42 -5.46 -9.12
CA VAL A 29 10.72 -5.51 -10.55
C VAL A 29 10.27 -6.87 -11.08
N ASP A 30 9.43 -6.89 -12.11
CA ASP A 30 8.85 -8.10 -12.69
C ASP A 30 8.13 -9.01 -11.67
N GLY A 31 7.54 -8.40 -10.63
CA GLY A 31 6.88 -9.11 -9.55
C GLY A 31 7.82 -9.85 -8.59
N LYS A 32 9.14 -9.69 -8.76
CA LYS A 32 10.16 -10.18 -7.85
C LYS A 32 10.70 -9.05 -7.00
N ARG A 33 11.05 -9.39 -5.76
CA ARG A 33 11.72 -8.46 -4.86
C ARG A 33 13.19 -8.33 -5.27
N PRO A 34 13.71 -7.11 -5.53
CA PRO A 34 15.12 -6.92 -5.86
C PRO A 34 16.01 -7.34 -4.70
N ARG A 35 17.17 -7.93 -5.03
CA ARG A 35 18.25 -8.30 -4.11
C ARG A 35 19.58 -7.80 -4.69
N PRO A 36 20.38 -6.99 -3.95
CA PRO A 36 20.04 -6.30 -2.70
C PRO A 36 18.86 -5.32 -2.88
N MET A 37 18.09 -5.09 -1.81
CA MET A 37 17.00 -4.13 -1.83
C MET A 37 17.55 -2.75 -1.50
N PHE A 38 18.04 -2.05 -2.52
CA PHE A 38 18.53 -0.68 -2.43
C PHE A 38 17.61 0.23 -3.23
N VAL A 39 17.29 1.40 -2.69
CA VAL A 39 16.56 2.47 -3.39
C VAL A 39 17.53 3.61 -3.58
N ASP A 40 17.79 3.99 -4.83
CA ASP A 40 18.68 5.11 -5.12
C ASP A 40 17.96 6.43 -4.79
N TYR A 41 18.58 7.25 -3.94
CA TYR A 41 18.09 8.59 -3.60
C TYR A 41 17.96 9.50 -4.83
N LYS A 42 18.70 9.21 -5.91
CA LYS A 42 18.60 9.90 -7.20
C LYS A 42 17.37 9.49 -8.02
N ASP A 43 16.71 8.39 -7.70
CA ASP A 43 15.45 7.98 -8.35
C ASP A 43 14.26 8.75 -7.76
N ILE A 44 14.22 10.05 -8.07
CA ILE A 44 13.21 10.99 -7.60
C ILE A 44 11.81 10.62 -8.11
N GLU A 45 11.70 9.98 -9.28
CA GLU A 45 10.41 9.56 -9.84
C GLU A 45 9.75 8.46 -9.00
N THR A 46 10.54 7.51 -8.53
CA THR A 46 10.07 6.47 -7.61
C THR A 46 9.76 7.06 -6.24
N LEU A 47 10.64 7.87 -5.67
CA LEU A 47 10.46 8.46 -4.33
C LEU A 47 9.23 9.37 -4.26
N LYS A 48 8.97 10.20 -5.28
CA LYS A 48 7.79 11.09 -5.36
C LYS A 48 6.46 10.34 -5.25
N LYS A 49 6.39 9.07 -5.69
CA LYS A 49 5.19 8.23 -5.60
C LYS A 49 4.95 7.71 -4.17
N LEU A 50 5.99 7.72 -3.34
CA LEU A 50 6.01 7.13 -2.00
C LEU A 50 5.97 8.17 -0.88
N VAL A 51 6.22 9.44 -1.17
CA VAL A 51 6.10 10.56 -0.23
C VAL A 51 4.86 11.41 -0.50
N ASN A 52 4.38 12.10 0.53
CA ASN A 52 3.35 13.12 0.39
C ASN A 52 3.96 14.50 0.08
N ARG A 53 3.11 15.50 -0.16
CA ARG A 53 3.55 16.89 -0.43
C ARG A 53 4.44 17.49 0.68
N HIS A 54 4.29 17.03 1.92
CA HIS A 54 5.07 17.49 3.07
C HIS A 54 6.35 16.67 3.30
N GLY A 55 6.72 15.80 2.35
CA GLY A 55 7.91 14.95 2.46
C GLY A 55 7.78 13.77 3.43
N ARG A 56 6.57 13.46 3.92
CA ARG A 56 6.35 12.29 4.79
C ARG A 56 6.04 11.06 3.95
N ILE A 57 6.60 9.92 4.35
CA ILE A 57 6.35 8.62 3.71
C ILE A 57 4.86 8.27 3.82
N VAL A 58 4.26 7.90 2.69
CA VAL A 58 2.87 7.48 2.59
C VAL A 58 2.74 6.05 3.13
N GLY A 59 1.70 5.81 3.93
CA GLY A 59 1.50 4.50 4.57
C GLY A 59 1.29 3.34 3.58
N ARG A 60 1.74 2.15 3.98
CA ARG A 60 1.70 0.88 3.23
C ARG A 60 0.34 0.51 2.63
N ARG A 61 -0.76 0.87 3.30
CA ARG A 61 -2.12 0.59 2.79
C ARG A 61 -2.43 1.38 1.52
N LYS A 62 -1.81 2.55 1.35
CA LYS A 62 -1.98 3.42 0.19
C LYS A 62 -0.92 3.13 -0.88
N THR A 63 0.32 2.88 -0.52
CA THR A 63 1.39 2.58 -1.52
C THR A 63 1.41 1.13 -1.98
N GLY A 64 1.00 0.17 -1.15
CA GLY A 64 1.19 -1.26 -1.41
C GLY A 64 2.57 -1.79 -0.98
N CYS A 65 3.44 -0.95 -0.41
CA CYS A 65 4.78 -1.37 0.02
C CYS A 65 4.75 -2.41 1.16
N SER A 66 5.66 -3.36 1.08
CA SER A 66 6.03 -4.24 2.18
C SER A 66 6.73 -3.45 3.30
N ALA A 67 6.85 -4.03 4.49
CA ALA A 67 7.55 -3.38 5.60
C ALA A 67 9.02 -3.13 5.25
N VAL A 68 9.68 -4.12 4.64
CA VAL A 68 11.11 -4.00 4.32
C VAL A 68 11.36 -2.99 3.20
N SER A 69 10.47 -2.93 2.22
CA SER A 69 10.50 -1.90 1.18
C SER A 69 10.37 -0.49 1.76
N GLN A 70 9.59 -0.32 2.83
CA GLN A 70 9.50 0.99 3.49
C GLN A 70 10.77 1.37 4.24
N HIS A 71 11.47 0.41 4.86
CA HIS A 71 12.76 0.69 5.48
C HIS A 71 13.77 1.18 4.43
N ALA A 72 13.86 0.50 3.29
CA ALA A 72 14.75 0.92 2.20
C ALA A 72 14.42 2.33 1.66
N VAL A 73 13.14 2.70 1.59
CA VAL A 73 12.69 4.05 1.18
C VAL A 73 12.95 5.10 2.27
N THR A 74 13.04 4.70 3.53
CA THR A 74 13.34 5.61 4.65
C THR A 74 14.84 5.94 4.72
N GLU A 75 15.69 5.02 4.22
CA GLU A 75 17.15 5.16 4.20
C GLU A 75 17.68 5.93 2.97
N ALA A 76 16.84 6.12 1.94
CA ALA A 76 17.17 6.83 0.70
C ALA A 76 16.86 8.32 0.79
#